data_AF-K2PVL5-F1
#
_entry.id   AF-K2PVL5-F1
#
_cell.length_a   1.000
_cell.length_b   1.000
_cell.length_c   1.000
_cell.angle_alpha   90.00
_cell.angle_beta   90.00
_cell.angle_gamma   90.00
#
_symmetry.space_group_name_H-M   'P 1'
#
loop_
_entity.id
_entity.type
_entity.pdbx_description
1 polymer ?
#
loop_
_entity_poly.entity_id
_entity_poly.type
_entity_poly.pdbx_seq_one_letter_code
_entity_poly.pdbx_strand_id
1 'polypeptide(L)'
;MVRKKVTFITAVGIIVLSTQLVGCSHNEAKNNSEVKKIEQNKKKEDTSSFNFIANKKQLETVKDFIPLFAQQLKKYNQVAEKIWPNNAITQIPVVLEDTDSKAMWKITPDGQISDFSEKEAKEMNVDRSETPGTWGYYGKQFGKFGVDSSYNVQGKNLKGGGMYFSLNAAALKDKKTWNRSPHLGSYDALVFALHENFHIFEQDKWDKLSNEQITELGTKKDQHLEDVDARLIRHQLIKELMAAIEHPKDKNLVLQALATYNQYKEKNKTDFDRAQYWDRTEGTAQYLELMTSIYTYFPEQLKTDEDINKAIQSLGKQTQSYTKSAGTVDESYDVGAMASILLDRYDSSWKNKLMKDKNTTPISLLADYFRKEKLPAYEPLNEDDKAKVLKQISDKKKEIVIYQKESLVQLKKELQGAEDATQKEMLEKEIAALEKRIAALEK
;
A
#
# COMPACT_ATOMS: atom_id res chain seq x y z
N MET A 1 38.86 20.33 -27.03
CA MET A 1 38.42 18.97 -26.63
C MET A 1 37.69 19.10 -25.29
N VAL A 2 36.35 19.20 -25.29
CA VAL A 2 35.55 19.45 -24.07
C VAL A 2 34.62 18.26 -23.85
N ARG A 3 34.86 17.48 -22.79
CA ARG A 3 33.99 16.37 -22.40
C ARG A 3 32.68 16.94 -21.81
N LYS A 4 31.59 16.91 -22.58
CA LYS A 4 30.25 17.08 -22.02
C LYS A 4 29.98 15.89 -21.09
N LYS A 5 29.69 16.16 -19.81
CA LYS A 5 29.14 15.15 -18.90
C LYS A 5 27.70 14.88 -19.33
N VAL A 6 27.37 13.61 -19.59
CA VAL A 6 25.99 13.17 -19.74
C VAL A 6 25.40 13.07 -18.34
N THR A 7 24.41 13.91 -18.05
CA THR A 7 23.69 13.86 -16.77
C THR A 7 22.64 12.77 -16.86
N PHE A 8 22.78 11.73 -16.05
CA PHE A 8 21.74 10.70 -15.89
C PHE A 8 20.47 11.35 -15.32
N ILE A 9 19.39 11.34 -16.08
CA ILE A 9 18.05 11.67 -15.57
C ILE A 9 17.41 10.35 -15.16
N THR A 10 17.38 10.09 -13.86
CA THR A 10 16.60 8.98 -13.30
C THR A 10 15.13 9.29 -13.54
N ALA A 11 14.47 8.48 -14.37
CA ALA A 11 13.04 8.62 -14.62
C ALA A 11 12.26 8.42 -13.31
N VAL A 12 11.68 9.49 -12.78
CA VAL A 12 10.69 9.41 -11.70
C VAL A 12 9.46 8.72 -12.29
N GLY A 13 9.15 7.53 -11.79
CA GLY A 13 8.10 6.70 -12.34
C GLY A 13 6.72 7.34 -12.20
N ILE A 14 6.14 7.79 -13.32
CA ILE A 14 4.73 8.17 -13.37
C ILE A 14 3.91 6.88 -13.22
N ILE A 15 3.28 6.71 -12.05
CA ILE A 15 2.35 5.59 -11.81
C ILE A 15 1.02 5.92 -12.50
N VAL A 16 0.92 5.56 -13.78
CA VAL A 16 -0.36 5.62 -14.52
C VAL A 16 -1.17 4.36 -14.20
N LEU A 17 -2.18 4.50 -13.34
CA LEU A 17 -3.22 3.48 -13.15
C LEU A 17 -4.43 3.78 -14.04
N SER A 18 -4.35 3.35 -15.30
CA SER A 18 -5.48 3.40 -16.23
C SER A 18 -5.71 2.03 -16.88
N THR A 19 -6.68 1.27 -16.38
CA THR A 19 -7.21 0.07 -17.07
C THR A 19 -8.72 0.12 -17.12
N GLN A 20 -9.28 0.61 -18.24
CA GLN A 20 -10.68 0.40 -18.57
C GLN A 20 -10.83 -0.98 -19.23
N LEU A 21 -11.52 -1.92 -18.58
CA LEU A 21 -12.00 -3.13 -19.25
C LEU A 21 -13.43 -3.46 -18.81
N VAL A 22 -14.35 -3.42 -19.78
CA VAL A 22 -15.75 -3.82 -19.61
C VAL A 22 -15.84 -5.34 -19.75
N GLY A 23 -16.23 -6.03 -18.68
CA GLY A 23 -16.50 -7.47 -18.68
C GLY A 23 -18.02 -7.74 -18.73
N CYS A 24 -18.50 -8.29 -19.84
CA CYS A 24 -19.91 -8.66 -20.00
C CYS A 24 -20.34 -9.78 -19.05
N SER A 25 -21.42 -9.58 -18.30
CA SER A 25 -22.12 -10.67 -17.59
C SER A 25 -23.39 -11.06 -18.32
N HIS A 26 -23.62 -12.35 -18.50
CA HIS A 26 -24.93 -12.93 -18.78
C HIS A 26 -25.26 -14.00 -17.72
N ASN A 27 -26.55 -14.19 -17.49
CA ASN A 27 -27.14 -15.19 -16.59
C ASN A 27 -26.74 -16.63 -17.01
N GLU A 28 -27.00 -17.72 -16.28
CA GLU A 28 -27.90 -17.99 -15.14
C GLU A 28 -27.21 -19.08 -14.23
N ALA A 29 -27.75 -19.66 -13.14
CA ALA A 29 -29.12 -19.80 -12.66
C ALA A 29 -29.22 -19.96 -11.13
N LYS A 30 -30.46 -20.10 -10.64
CA LYS A 30 -30.79 -20.50 -9.25
C LYS A 30 -30.59 -22.00 -9.06
N ASN A 31 -30.22 -22.42 -7.84
CA ASN A 31 -30.75 -23.65 -7.28
C ASN A 31 -30.84 -23.57 -5.75
N ASN A 32 -32.01 -23.95 -5.21
CA ASN A 32 -32.25 -24.07 -3.77
C ASN A 32 -31.77 -25.44 -3.29
N SER A 33 -31.18 -25.50 -2.11
CA SER A 33 -31.28 -26.71 -1.26
C SER A 33 -31.30 -26.31 0.21
N GLU A 34 -32.37 -26.72 0.90
CA GLU A 34 -32.49 -26.56 2.34
C GLU A 34 -31.58 -27.57 3.05
N VAL A 35 -30.81 -27.13 4.05
CA VAL A 35 -30.16 -28.03 5.01
C VAL A 35 -30.51 -27.58 6.42
N LYS A 36 -30.90 -28.58 7.24
CA LYS A 36 -31.57 -28.40 8.53
C LYS A 36 -30.69 -27.71 9.57
N LYS A 37 -31.30 -26.82 10.36
CA LYS A 37 -30.74 -26.33 11.63
C LYS A 37 -30.52 -27.49 12.61
N ILE A 38 -29.36 -27.52 13.24
CA ILE A 38 -29.16 -28.14 14.55
C ILE A 38 -28.70 -27.03 15.49
N GLU A 39 -29.51 -26.71 16.50
CA GLU A 39 -29.14 -25.72 17.51
C GLU A 39 -28.23 -26.35 18.56
N GLN A 40 -27.05 -25.76 18.77
CA GLN A 40 -26.28 -25.98 19.98
C GLN A 40 -26.00 -24.62 20.64
N ASN A 41 -26.48 -24.48 21.88
CA ASN A 41 -26.30 -23.29 22.70
C ASN A 41 -24.82 -23.07 23.05
N LYS A 42 -24.12 -22.22 22.28
CA LYS A 42 -22.96 -21.49 22.80
C LYS A 42 -23.44 -20.22 23.48
N LYS A 43 -22.97 -19.99 24.71
CA LYS A 43 -23.08 -18.67 25.38
C LYS A 43 -22.59 -17.60 24.41
N LYS A 44 -23.44 -16.61 24.10
CA LYS A 44 -22.99 -15.37 23.48
C LYS A 44 -22.07 -14.65 24.47
N GLU A 45 -20.76 -14.69 24.23
CA GLU A 45 -19.96 -13.52 24.54
C GLU A 45 -20.47 -12.39 23.64
N ASP A 46 -20.89 -11.28 24.25
CA ASP A 46 -21.38 -10.11 23.51
C ASP A 46 -20.19 -9.33 22.92
N THR A 47 -19.50 -9.98 21.99
CA THR A 47 -18.48 -9.39 21.14
C THR A 47 -19.18 -8.86 19.89
N SER A 48 -19.78 -7.66 20.02
CA SER A 48 -20.21 -6.88 18.86
C SER A 48 -18.96 -6.48 18.05
N SER A 49 -18.51 -7.41 17.19
CA SER A 49 -17.37 -7.20 16.31
C SER A 49 -17.65 -5.95 15.47
N PHE A 50 -16.74 -4.98 15.53
CA PHE A 50 -16.82 -3.77 14.74
C PHE A 50 -16.98 -4.15 13.27
N ASN A 51 -18.15 -3.93 12.68
CA ASN A 51 -18.37 -4.21 11.29
C ASN A 51 -17.98 -2.96 10.51
N PHE A 52 -16.84 -3.01 9.81
CA PHE A 52 -16.49 -1.99 8.84
C PHE A 52 -17.67 -1.82 7.88
N ILE A 53 -18.34 -0.67 7.90
CA ILE A 53 -19.59 -0.50 7.17
C ILE A 53 -19.33 -0.66 5.68
N ALA A 54 -19.76 -1.80 5.13
CA ALA A 54 -19.79 -2.03 3.70
C ALA A 54 -20.63 -0.95 3.04
N ASN A 55 -19.96 -0.05 2.33
CA ASN A 55 -20.52 1.14 1.69
C ASN A 55 -21.24 2.12 2.64
N LYS A 56 -20.48 3.09 3.16
CA LYS A 56 -21.01 4.47 3.20
C LYS A 56 -21.56 4.84 1.82
N LYS A 57 -22.50 5.78 1.75
CA LYS A 57 -23.05 6.25 0.47
C LYS A 57 -21.91 6.65 -0.46
N GLN A 58 -21.76 5.89 -1.54
CA GLN A 58 -20.83 6.16 -2.63
C GLN A 58 -20.94 7.63 -3.05
N LEU A 59 -19.84 8.36 -2.96
CA LEU A 59 -19.80 9.74 -3.43
C LEU A 59 -19.63 9.73 -4.94
N GLU A 60 -20.50 10.47 -5.64
CA GLU A 60 -20.59 10.44 -7.10
C GLU A 60 -19.93 11.65 -7.78
N THR A 61 -19.66 12.71 -7.02
CA THR A 61 -19.08 13.95 -7.52
C THR A 61 -17.86 14.35 -6.69
N VAL A 62 -16.89 15.03 -7.32
CA VAL A 62 -15.71 15.57 -6.62
C VAL A 62 -16.13 16.57 -5.54
N LYS A 63 -17.15 17.39 -5.82
CA LYS A 63 -17.70 18.39 -4.91
C LYS A 63 -18.22 17.78 -3.60
N ASP A 64 -18.88 16.62 -3.67
CA ASP A 64 -19.36 15.91 -2.46
C ASP A 64 -18.22 15.21 -1.70
N PHE A 65 -17.10 14.92 -2.38
CA PHE A 65 -15.89 14.33 -1.79
C PHE A 65 -15.04 15.32 -1.00
N ILE A 66 -14.97 16.61 -1.41
CA ILE A 66 -14.15 17.63 -0.73
C ILE A 66 -14.40 17.71 0.79
N PRO A 67 -15.64 17.80 1.32
CA PRO A 67 -15.88 17.90 2.75
C PRO A 67 -15.46 16.64 3.53
N LEU A 68 -15.63 15.45 2.93
CA LEU A 68 -15.19 14.20 3.53
C LEU A 68 -13.66 14.15 3.63
N PHE A 69 -12.95 14.46 2.55
CA PHE A 69 -11.50 14.50 2.52
C PHE A 69 -10.94 15.50 3.54
N ALA A 70 -11.53 16.70 3.62
CA ALA A 70 -11.14 17.71 4.60
C ALA A 70 -11.32 17.25 6.05
N GLN A 71 -12.41 16.53 6.36
CA GLN A 71 -12.62 15.92 7.67
C GLN A 71 -11.58 14.83 7.98
N GLN A 72 -11.27 13.98 6.99
CA GLN A 72 -10.28 12.91 7.13
C GLN A 72 -8.86 13.48 7.36
N LEU A 73 -8.44 14.48 6.55
CA LEU A 73 -7.15 15.16 6.69
C LEU A 73 -7.02 15.87 8.05
N LYS A 74 -8.08 16.56 8.49
CA LYS A 74 -8.14 17.16 9.83
C LYS A 74 -7.95 16.12 10.93
N LYS A 75 -8.68 15.01 10.84
CA LYS A 75 -8.63 13.94 11.84
C LYS A 75 -7.27 13.27 11.86
N TYR A 76 -6.64 13.05 10.70
CA TYR A 76 -5.27 12.52 10.59
C TYR A 76 -4.29 13.39 11.36
N ASN A 77 -4.28 14.71 11.11
CA ASN A 77 -3.36 15.64 11.78
C ASN A 77 -3.55 15.71 13.31
N GLN A 78 -4.73 15.34 13.82
CA GLN A 78 -4.98 15.22 15.27
C GLN A 78 -4.48 13.91 15.90
N VAL A 79 -4.25 12.87 15.10
CA VAL A 79 -3.89 11.51 15.60
C VAL A 79 -2.54 11.00 15.12
N ALA A 80 -1.88 11.68 14.19
CA ALA A 80 -0.67 11.21 13.52
C ALA A 80 0.44 10.80 14.50
N GLU A 81 0.65 11.54 15.59
CA GLU A 81 1.59 11.21 16.67
C GLU A 81 1.24 9.92 17.45
N LYS A 82 -0.04 9.54 17.52
CA LYS A 82 -0.45 8.23 18.08
C LYS A 82 -0.09 7.08 17.14
N ILE A 83 -0.07 7.33 15.83
CA ILE A 83 0.22 6.32 14.81
C ILE A 83 1.73 6.17 14.63
N TRP A 84 2.46 7.27 14.49
CA TRP A 84 3.91 7.31 14.32
C TRP A 84 4.52 8.47 15.12
N PRO A 85 5.59 8.26 15.91
CA PRO A 85 6.16 9.32 16.75
C PRO A 85 6.97 10.33 15.91
N ASN A 86 6.80 11.63 16.18
CA ASN A 86 7.44 12.74 15.45
C ASN A 86 7.19 12.70 13.93
N ASN A 87 5.93 12.44 13.54
CA ASN A 87 5.54 12.09 12.18
C ASN A 87 5.79 13.23 11.18
N ALA A 88 6.67 12.98 10.19
CA ALA A 88 7.02 13.95 9.14
C ALA A 88 5.84 14.48 8.31
N ILE A 89 4.76 13.71 8.25
CA ILE A 89 3.70 13.85 7.25
C ILE A 89 2.56 14.75 7.79
N THR A 90 2.77 15.37 8.95
CA THR A 90 1.83 16.29 9.56
C THR A 90 1.94 17.70 8.99
N GLN A 91 0.86 18.47 9.14
CA GLN A 91 0.70 19.85 8.69
C GLN A 91 0.73 20.08 7.17
N ILE A 92 0.83 19.02 6.36
CA ILE A 92 0.82 19.14 4.89
C ILE A 92 -0.54 19.60 4.35
N PRO A 93 -0.63 20.72 3.59
CA PRO A 93 -1.83 21.08 2.83
C PRO A 93 -1.94 20.28 1.53
N VAL A 94 -3.17 20.04 1.09
CA VAL A 94 -3.49 19.31 -0.15
C VAL A 94 -4.26 20.22 -1.10
N VAL A 95 -3.85 20.28 -2.37
CA VAL A 95 -4.67 20.80 -3.48
C VAL A 95 -5.27 19.61 -4.21
N LEU A 96 -6.58 19.68 -4.42
CA LEU A 96 -7.35 18.65 -5.09
C LEU A 96 -7.99 19.24 -6.36
N GLU A 97 -7.74 18.61 -7.51
CA GLU A 97 -8.31 18.97 -8.81
C GLU A 97 -9.45 18.01 -9.20
N ASP A 98 -10.58 18.58 -9.63
CA ASP A 98 -11.55 17.86 -10.47
C ASP A 98 -11.10 17.93 -11.93
N THR A 99 -10.65 16.80 -12.50
CA THR A 99 -10.11 16.79 -13.88
C THR A 99 -11.17 17.05 -14.94
N ASP A 100 -12.47 16.86 -14.63
CA ASP A 100 -13.57 17.06 -15.57
C ASP A 100 -13.95 18.56 -15.65
N SER A 101 -14.16 19.20 -14.49
CA SER A 101 -14.52 20.63 -14.42
C SER A 101 -13.32 21.59 -14.39
N LYS A 102 -12.11 21.07 -14.20
CA LYS A 102 -10.85 21.81 -14.03
C LYS A 102 -10.82 22.75 -12.81
N ALA A 103 -11.79 22.64 -11.91
CA ALA A 103 -11.81 23.32 -10.61
C ALA A 103 -10.79 22.71 -9.64
N MET A 104 -10.26 23.53 -8.73
CA MET A 104 -9.29 23.13 -7.73
C MET A 104 -9.63 23.72 -6.36
N TRP A 105 -9.40 22.95 -5.31
CA TRP A 105 -9.58 23.36 -3.92
C TRP A 105 -8.33 23.12 -3.11
N LYS A 106 -7.94 24.09 -2.28
CA LYS A 106 -6.91 23.94 -1.26
C LYS A 106 -7.57 23.52 0.05
N ILE A 107 -7.06 22.45 0.63
CA ILE A 107 -7.52 21.86 1.89
C ILE A 107 -6.37 21.92 2.88
N THR A 108 -6.58 22.61 4.00
CA THR A 108 -5.58 22.81 5.05
C THR A 108 -5.57 21.67 6.08
N PRO A 109 -4.51 21.53 6.89
CA PRO A 109 -4.39 20.47 7.89
C PRO A 109 -5.45 20.49 8.99
N ASP A 110 -6.10 21.63 9.23
CA ASP A 110 -7.21 21.78 10.17
C ASP A 110 -8.59 21.63 9.49
N GLY A 111 -8.62 21.28 8.21
CA GLY A 111 -9.82 20.98 7.42
C GLY A 111 -10.55 22.20 6.84
N GLN A 112 -9.91 23.38 6.77
CA GLN A 112 -10.49 24.51 6.02
C GLN A 112 -10.33 24.25 4.52
N ILE A 113 -11.38 24.59 3.77
CA ILE A 113 -11.45 24.45 2.31
C ILE A 113 -11.51 25.86 1.74
N SER A 114 -10.65 26.16 0.77
CA SER A 114 -10.76 27.34 -0.08
C SER A 114 -10.69 26.94 -1.55
N ASP A 115 -11.25 27.76 -2.42
CA ASP A 115 -10.92 27.66 -3.85
C ASP A 115 -9.42 27.89 -4.04
N PHE A 116 -8.87 27.29 -5.10
CA PHE A 116 -7.46 27.44 -5.48
C PHE A 116 -7.40 27.79 -6.96
N SER A 117 -7.04 29.04 -7.26
CA SER A 117 -7.15 29.56 -8.63
C SER A 117 -6.08 29.00 -9.57
N GLU A 118 -6.35 29.01 -10.87
CA GLU A 118 -5.35 28.68 -11.90
C GLU A 118 -4.11 29.58 -11.82
N LYS A 119 -4.28 30.83 -11.35
CA LYS A 119 -3.18 31.75 -11.09
C LYS A 119 -2.29 31.24 -9.94
N GLU A 120 -2.88 30.86 -8.81
CA GLU A 120 -2.14 30.27 -7.69
C GLU A 120 -1.48 28.94 -8.07
N ALA A 121 -2.15 28.10 -8.86
CA ALA A 121 -1.59 26.85 -9.38
C ALA A 121 -0.34 27.10 -10.24
N LYS A 122 -0.39 28.06 -11.16
CA LYS A 122 0.78 28.47 -11.97
C LYS A 122 1.87 29.11 -11.13
N GLU A 123 1.54 29.97 -10.17
CA GLU A 123 2.53 30.54 -9.26
C GLU A 123 3.17 29.45 -8.40
N MET A 124 2.43 28.44 -7.97
CA MET A 124 2.93 27.37 -7.12
C MET A 124 3.54 26.19 -7.89
N ASN A 125 3.69 26.27 -9.22
CA ASN A 125 4.18 25.17 -10.07
C ASN A 125 3.39 23.85 -9.85
N VAL A 126 2.06 23.92 -9.80
CA VAL A 126 1.21 22.71 -9.87
C VAL A 126 1.26 22.17 -11.29
N ASP A 127 1.89 21.01 -11.47
CA ASP A 127 1.83 20.27 -12.72
C ASP A 127 0.49 19.51 -12.78
N ARG A 128 -0.37 19.88 -13.71
CA ARG A 128 -1.76 19.38 -13.78
C ARG A 128 -1.81 18.10 -14.59
N SER A 129 -2.51 17.09 -14.08
CA SER A 129 -2.71 15.85 -14.83
C SER A 129 -4.01 15.88 -15.63
N GLU A 130 -3.94 15.42 -16.88
CA GLU A 130 -5.12 15.08 -17.67
C GLU A 130 -5.77 13.76 -17.21
N THR A 131 -5.03 12.93 -16.45
CA THR A 131 -5.47 11.62 -15.97
C THR A 131 -5.97 11.74 -14.51
N PRO A 132 -7.20 11.32 -14.18
CA PRO A 132 -7.67 11.27 -12.80
C PRO A 132 -6.94 10.17 -12.01
N GLY A 133 -6.84 10.33 -10.68
CA GLY A 133 -6.06 9.45 -9.81
C GLY A 133 -4.55 9.72 -9.85
N THR A 134 -4.13 10.84 -10.46
CA THR A 134 -2.72 11.26 -10.44
C THR A 134 -2.44 12.05 -9.17
N TRP A 135 -1.26 11.87 -8.61
CA TRP A 135 -0.79 12.59 -7.45
C TRP A 135 0.57 13.22 -7.74
N GLY A 136 0.96 14.18 -6.92
CA GLY A 136 2.28 14.78 -7.00
C GLY A 136 2.48 15.83 -5.92
N TYR A 137 3.47 16.67 -6.14
CA TYR A 137 3.76 17.82 -5.28
C TYR A 137 3.94 19.07 -6.13
N TYR A 138 3.64 20.20 -5.52
CA TYR A 138 3.81 21.52 -6.12
C TYR A 138 4.66 22.40 -5.21
N GLY A 139 5.35 23.41 -5.75
CA GLY A 139 6.03 24.46 -5.00
C GLY A 139 7.13 25.20 -5.77
N LYS A 140 7.51 26.41 -5.34
CA LYS A 140 8.56 27.22 -5.98
C LYS A 140 10.00 26.77 -5.68
N GLN A 141 10.21 25.78 -4.81
CA GLN A 141 11.55 25.28 -4.44
C GLN A 141 11.76 23.77 -4.69
N PHE A 142 11.04 23.16 -5.63
CA PHE A 142 11.15 21.73 -5.96
C PHE A 142 12.40 21.35 -6.77
N GLY A 143 13.59 21.70 -6.26
CA GLY A 143 14.85 21.07 -6.64
C GLY A 143 15.07 19.70 -5.97
N LYS A 144 14.34 19.44 -4.88
CA LYS A 144 14.09 18.18 -4.17
C LYS A 144 12.84 18.38 -3.32
N PHE A 145 12.07 17.32 -3.06
CA PHE A 145 10.72 17.34 -2.46
C PHE A 145 10.58 18.31 -1.24
N GLY A 146 9.66 19.27 -1.30
CA GLY A 146 9.55 20.34 -0.29
C GLY A 146 8.19 21.06 -0.23
N VAL A 147 7.24 20.48 0.50
CA VAL A 147 5.88 20.97 0.75
C VAL A 147 5.88 22.24 1.63
N ASP A 148 5.04 23.27 1.40
CA ASP A 148 4.93 24.44 2.30
C ASP A 148 3.78 24.41 3.29
N SER A 149 4.08 23.66 4.34
CA SER A 149 4.02 24.28 5.67
C SER A 149 5.35 24.96 5.98
N SER A 150 5.38 25.76 7.04
CA SER A 150 6.62 26.30 7.61
C SER A 150 7.43 25.18 8.30
N TYR A 151 8.15 24.37 7.53
CA TYR A 151 9.02 23.32 8.06
C TYR A 151 10.44 23.84 8.36
N ASN A 152 10.98 23.41 9.49
CA ASN A 152 12.37 23.58 9.85
C ASN A 152 13.08 22.23 9.67
N VAL A 153 13.94 22.13 8.64
CA VAL A 153 14.78 20.96 8.39
C VAL A 153 16.23 21.36 8.59
N GLN A 154 16.93 20.68 9.50
CA GLN A 154 18.34 20.93 9.83
C GLN A 154 18.67 22.40 10.18
N GLY A 155 17.75 23.11 10.85
CA GLY A 155 17.93 24.51 11.25
C GLY A 155 17.71 25.53 10.13
N LYS A 156 17.17 25.11 8.97
CA LYS A 156 16.82 25.99 7.85
C LYS A 156 15.32 25.96 7.59
N ASN A 157 14.73 27.14 7.43
CA ASN A 157 13.33 27.34 7.05
C ASN A 157 13.21 27.46 5.53
N LEU A 158 12.21 26.79 4.93
CA LEU A 158 11.89 26.86 3.50
C LEU A 158 10.46 27.41 3.28
N LYS A 159 10.11 27.81 2.04
CA LYS A 159 8.81 28.43 1.67
C LYS A 159 8.33 27.99 0.26
N GLY A 160 7.02 27.76 0.09
CA GLY A 160 6.29 27.46 -1.16
C GLY A 160 6.11 25.97 -1.57
N GLY A 161 4.91 25.37 -1.37
CA GLY A 161 4.51 24.05 -1.85
C GLY A 161 3.29 23.34 -1.18
N GLY A 162 2.92 22.16 -1.67
CA GLY A 162 1.80 21.33 -1.18
C GLY A 162 1.73 19.96 -1.86
N MET A 163 0.79 19.09 -1.46
CA MET A 163 0.43 17.91 -2.27
C MET A 163 -0.56 18.29 -3.34
N TYR A 164 -0.45 17.69 -4.52
CA TYR A 164 -1.46 17.74 -5.56
C TYR A 164 -2.11 16.35 -5.70
N PHE A 165 -3.43 16.33 -5.87
CA PHE A 165 -4.18 15.12 -6.21
C PHE A 165 -5.26 15.44 -7.26
N SER A 166 -5.36 14.65 -8.32
CA SER A 166 -6.38 14.76 -9.36
C SER A 166 -7.43 13.66 -9.21
N LEU A 167 -8.71 13.96 -9.40
CA LEU A 167 -9.75 12.94 -9.55
C LEU A 167 -10.90 13.41 -10.42
N ASN A 168 -11.83 12.51 -10.70
CA ASN A 168 -13.13 12.84 -11.27
C ASN A 168 -14.22 11.87 -10.82
N ALA A 169 -15.43 12.06 -11.34
CA ALA A 169 -16.58 11.20 -11.06
C ALA A 169 -16.35 9.74 -11.50
N ALA A 170 -15.52 9.49 -12.52
CA ALA A 170 -15.17 8.14 -12.96
C ALA A 170 -14.24 7.43 -11.98
N ALA A 171 -13.18 8.09 -11.50
CA ALA A 171 -12.28 7.54 -10.48
C ALA A 171 -13.02 7.26 -9.16
N LEU A 172 -13.92 8.16 -8.74
CA LEU A 172 -14.81 7.91 -7.61
C LEU A 172 -15.70 6.67 -7.82
N LYS A 173 -15.98 6.24 -9.05
CA LYS A 173 -16.86 5.08 -9.34
C LYS A 173 -16.10 3.80 -9.69
N ASP A 174 -14.76 3.81 -9.73
CA ASP A 174 -13.95 2.62 -10.07
C ASP A 174 -13.92 1.59 -8.93
N LYS A 175 -14.89 0.67 -8.94
CA LYS A 175 -14.99 -0.43 -7.95
C LYS A 175 -13.70 -1.24 -7.78
N LYS A 176 -12.75 -1.28 -8.74
CA LYS A 176 -11.47 -2.00 -8.56
C LYS A 176 -10.64 -1.34 -7.46
N THR A 177 -10.46 -0.02 -7.51
CA THR A 177 -9.72 0.74 -6.50
C THR A 177 -10.37 0.62 -5.11
N TRP A 178 -11.70 0.68 -5.03
CA TRP A 178 -12.45 0.58 -3.75
C TRP A 178 -12.32 -0.80 -3.09
N ASN A 179 -12.15 -1.86 -3.90
CA ASN A 179 -11.95 -3.22 -3.40
C ASN A 179 -10.56 -3.47 -2.80
N ARG A 180 -9.58 -2.56 -2.93
CA ARG A 180 -8.28 -2.65 -2.21
C ARG A 180 -8.49 -2.52 -0.70
N SER A 181 -9.29 -1.52 -0.31
CA SER A 181 -9.61 -1.23 1.08
C SER A 181 -11.14 -1.13 1.25
N PRO A 182 -11.86 -2.26 1.11
CA PRO A 182 -13.33 -2.28 1.01
C PRO A 182 -14.04 -1.79 2.28
N HIS A 183 -13.31 -1.72 3.38
CA HIS A 183 -13.77 -1.16 4.64
C HIS A 183 -13.95 0.37 4.60
N LEU A 184 -13.25 1.11 3.73
CA LEU A 184 -13.20 2.58 3.78
C LEU A 184 -14.52 3.26 3.38
N GLY A 185 -15.27 2.70 2.43
CA GLY A 185 -16.51 3.30 1.93
C GLY A 185 -16.35 4.70 1.30
N SER A 186 -15.11 5.14 1.01
CA SER A 186 -14.78 6.27 0.16
C SER A 186 -13.54 5.93 -0.68
N TYR A 187 -13.29 6.71 -1.75
CA TYR A 187 -12.04 6.64 -2.50
C TYR A 187 -10.86 6.91 -1.56
N ASP A 188 -9.73 6.25 -1.80
CA ASP A 188 -8.60 6.07 -0.88
C ASP A 188 -7.52 7.16 -0.99
N ALA A 189 -7.79 8.25 -1.72
CA ALA A 189 -6.84 9.33 -2.01
C ALA A 189 -6.01 9.81 -0.82
N LEU A 190 -6.60 9.97 0.38
CA LEU A 190 -5.83 10.38 1.57
C LEU A 190 -4.87 9.27 2.03
N VAL A 191 -5.33 8.03 2.09
CA VAL A 191 -4.53 6.88 2.52
C VAL A 191 -3.36 6.66 1.57
N PHE A 192 -3.63 6.68 0.26
CA PHE A 192 -2.63 6.57 -0.78
C PHE A 192 -1.62 7.74 -0.78
N ALA A 193 -2.10 8.98 -0.64
CA ALA A 193 -1.25 10.16 -0.46
C ALA A 193 -0.31 10.04 0.75
N LEU A 194 -0.80 9.48 1.86
CA LEU A 194 -0.03 9.28 3.08
C LEU A 194 0.97 8.12 2.99
N HIS A 195 0.67 7.06 2.22
CA HIS A 195 1.61 5.97 1.91
C HIS A 195 2.86 6.50 1.19
N GLU A 196 2.66 7.21 0.09
CA GLU A 196 3.77 7.77 -0.70
C GLU A 196 4.54 8.86 0.05
N ASN A 197 3.83 9.71 0.82
CA ASN A 197 4.47 10.64 1.74
C ASN A 197 5.34 9.95 2.81
N PHE A 198 4.99 8.75 3.26
CA PHE A 198 5.77 8.02 4.26
C PHE A 198 7.10 7.57 3.69
N HIS A 199 7.13 7.10 2.45
CA HIS A 199 8.39 6.85 1.73
C HIS A 199 9.24 8.12 1.58
N ILE A 200 8.61 9.26 1.28
CA ILE A 200 9.32 10.50 0.90
C ILE A 200 9.79 11.34 2.10
N PHE A 201 8.98 11.51 3.14
CA PHE A 201 9.29 12.43 4.24
C PHE A 201 9.72 11.73 5.54
N GLU A 202 9.25 10.50 5.77
CA GLU A 202 9.55 9.76 7.00
C GLU A 202 10.69 8.77 6.78
N GLN A 203 10.57 7.86 5.80
CA GLN A 203 11.61 6.87 5.48
C GLN A 203 12.91 7.48 4.93
N ASP A 204 12.89 8.71 4.42
CA ASP A 204 14.13 9.41 4.02
C ASP A 204 15.06 9.71 5.22
N LYS A 205 14.51 9.81 6.43
CA LYS A 205 15.26 10.02 7.67
C LYS A 205 15.88 8.73 8.25
N TRP A 206 15.45 7.56 7.78
CA TRP A 206 15.82 6.27 8.37
C TRP A 206 17.21 5.84 7.88
N ASP A 207 17.89 4.98 8.65
CA ASP A 207 18.95 4.15 8.05
C ASP A 207 18.31 3.29 6.94
N LYS A 208 18.90 3.31 5.74
CA LYS A 208 18.33 2.66 4.56
C LYS A 208 19.42 2.12 3.63
N LEU A 209 19.02 1.16 2.80
CA LEU A 209 19.86 0.64 1.72
C LEU A 209 20.18 1.77 0.72
N SER A 210 21.34 1.69 0.06
CA SER A 210 21.67 2.62 -1.03
C SER A 210 20.83 2.34 -2.28
N ASN A 211 20.76 3.29 -3.21
CA ASN A 211 19.99 3.12 -4.45
C ASN A 211 20.52 1.95 -5.30
N GLU A 212 21.84 1.70 -5.26
CA GLU A 212 22.49 0.56 -5.91
C GLU A 212 22.00 -0.75 -5.29
N GLN A 213 22.03 -0.86 -3.95
CA GLN A 213 21.52 -2.02 -3.22
C GLN A 213 20.03 -2.26 -3.50
N ILE A 214 19.20 -1.20 -3.54
CA ILE A 214 17.77 -1.31 -3.85
C ILE A 214 17.57 -1.78 -5.30
N THR A 215 18.40 -1.33 -6.24
CA THR A 215 18.34 -1.75 -7.64
C THR A 215 18.71 -3.23 -7.81
N GLU A 216 19.67 -3.74 -7.03
CA GLU A 216 20.05 -5.16 -7.02
C GLU A 216 18.93 -6.09 -6.50
N LEU A 217 18.05 -5.59 -5.64
CA LEU A 217 16.88 -6.32 -5.14
C LEU A 217 15.72 -6.42 -6.15
N GLY A 218 15.83 -5.76 -7.31
CA GLY A 218 14.80 -5.73 -8.34
C GLY A 218 13.85 -4.55 -8.21
N THR A 219 12.61 -4.72 -8.67
CA THR A 219 11.59 -3.64 -8.71
C THR A 219 10.29 -4.09 -8.08
N LYS A 220 9.36 -3.17 -7.76
CA LYS A 220 7.99 -3.52 -7.32
C LYS A 220 7.23 -4.45 -8.31
N LYS A 221 7.71 -4.57 -9.56
CA LYS A 221 7.14 -5.45 -10.61
C LYS A 221 7.71 -6.87 -10.58
N ASP A 222 8.78 -7.13 -9.83
CA ASP A 222 9.37 -8.46 -9.67
C ASP A 222 8.74 -9.16 -8.46
N GLN A 223 7.87 -10.12 -8.75
CA GLN A 223 6.98 -10.74 -7.76
C GLN A 223 7.39 -12.17 -7.41
N HIS A 224 8.46 -12.70 -8.00
CA HIS A 224 8.97 -14.08 -7.83
C HIS A 224 7.87 -15.15 -7.69
N LEU A 225 6.95 -15.17 -8.65
CA LEU A 225 5.82 -16.12 -8.72
C LEU A 225 6.25 -17.55 -9.09
N GLU A 226 7.53 -17.72 -9.46
CA GLU A 226 8.22 -18.98 -9.63
C GLU A 226 8.64 -19.65 -8.31
N ASP A 227 8.86 -18.88 -7.24
CA ASP A 227 9.28 -19.38 -5.92
C ASP A 227 8.08 -19.90 -5.11
N VAL A 228 7.33 -20.85 -5.67
CA VAL A 228 6.02 -21.33 -5.18
C VAL A 228 6.04 -21.74 -3.70
N ASP A 229 7.10 -22.38 -3.22
CA ASP A 229 7.26 -22.78 -1.81
C ASP A 229 7.32 -21.57 -0.87
N ALA A 230 8.05 -20.50 -1.27
CA ALA A 230 8.11 -19.26 -0.53
C ALA A 230 6.74 -18.56 -0.45
N ARG A 231 6.02 -18.50 -1.59
CA ARG A 231 4.66 -17.93 -1.68
C ARG A 231 3.68 -18.68 -0.77
N LEU A 232 3.77 -20.02 -0.71
CA LEU A 232 2.95 -20.84 0.19
C LEU A 232 3.21 -20.54 1.67
N ILE A 233 4.49 -20.51 2.09
CA ILE A 233 4.86 -20.26 3.48
C ILE A 233 4.55 -18.82 3.90
N ARG A 234 4.75 -17.83 3.00
CA ARG A 234 4.37 -16.43 3.28
C ARG A 234 2.86 -16.23 3.36
N HIS A 235 2.06 -16.89 2.52
CA HIS A 235 0.61 -16.87 2.64
C HIS A 235 0.14 -17.45 4.00
N GLN A 236 0.76 -18.54 4.45
CA GLN A 236 0.49 -19.10 5.78
C GLN A 236 0.84 -18.11 6.89
N LEU A 237 2.03 -17.51 6.81
CA LEU A 237 2.50 -16.50 7.76
C LEU A 237 1.50 -15.33 7.87
N ILE A 238 1.00 -14.81 6.74
CA ILE A 238 -0.01 -13.73 6.74
C ILE A 238 -1.27 -14.18 7.49
N LYS A 239 -1.80 -15.38 7.20
CA LYS A 239 -2.98 -15.93 7.91
C LYS A 239 -2.76 -16.07 9.41
N GLU A 240 -1.59 -16.53 9.84
CA GLU A 240 -1.25 -16.72 11.26
C GLU A 240 -1.08 -15.37 11.99
N LEU A 241 -0.45 -14.39 11.34
CA LEU A 241 -0.37 -13.00 11.84
C LEU A 241 -1.78 -12.38 11.99
N MET A 242 -2.66 -12.55 11.00
CA MET A 242 -4.05 -12.08 11.07
C MET A 242 -4.85 -12.76 12.20
N ALA A 243 -4.67 -14.07 12.41
CA ALA A 243 -5.30 -14.78 13.52
C ALA A 243 -4.83 -14.26 14.90
N ALA A 244 -3.53 -13.94 15.05
CA ALA A 244 -2.98 -13.32 16.26
C ALA A 244 -3.47 -11.87 16.49
N ILE A 245 -3.87 -11.17 15.43
CA ILE A 245 -4.53 -9.86 15.51
C ILE A 245 -6.00 -10.02 15.95
N GLU A 246 -6.73 -10.99 15.38
CA GLU A 246 -8.12 -11.30 15.74
C GLU A 246 -8.27 -11.75 17.20
N HIS A 247 -7.34 -12.57 17.69
CA HIS A 247 -7.40 -13.19 19.02
C HIS A 247 -6.29 -12.64 19.93
N PRO A 248 -6.38 -11.37 20.38
CA PRO A 248 -5.25 -10.60 20.90
C PRO A 248 -4.68 -11.09 22.24
N LYS A 249 -5.40 -12.00 22.92
CA LYS A 249 -5.02 -12.61 24.19
C LYS A 249 -4.27 -13.94 24.03
N ASP A 250 -4.30 -14.56 22.85
CA ASP A 250 -3.62 -15.84 22.61
C ASP A 250 -2.21 -15.60 22.04
N LYS A 251 -1.23 -15.61 22.94
CA LYS A 251 0.19 -15.50 22.60
C LYS A 251 0.65 -16.63 21.66
N ASN A 252 0.03 -17.81 21.70
CA ASN A 252 0.50 -18.97 20.94
C ASN A 252 0.33 -18.77 19.43
N LEU A 253 -0.66 -17.99 18.99
CA LEU A 253 -0.85 -17.63 17.58
C LEU A 253 0.31 -16.77 17.05
N VAL A 254 0.88 -15.90 17.88
CA VAL A 254 2.10 -15.15 17.53
C VAL A 254 3.30 -16.10 17.44
N LEU A 255 3.45 -17.03 18.40
CA LEU A 255 4.55 -18.00 18.36
C LEU A 255 4.45 -18.95 17.15
N GLN A 256 3.23 -19.29 16.73
CA GLN A 256 2.96 -20.05 15.51
C GLN A 256 3.43 -19.29 14.26
N ALA A 257 3.02 -18.02 14.10
CA ALA A 257 3.49 -17.17 13.00
C ALA A 257 5.03 -17.05 12.98
N LEU A 258 5.67 -16.97 14.15
CA LEU A 258 7.13 -16.93 14.25
C LEU A 258 7.83 -18.26 13.92
N ALA A 259 7.18 -19.41 14.15
CA ALA A 259 7.67 -20.71 13.67
C ALA A 259 7.66 -20.77 12.14
N THR A 260 6.58 -20.31 11.51
CA THR A 260 6.45 -20.21 10.04
C THR A 260 7.43 -19.21 9.44
N TYR A 261 7.68 -18.07 10.10
CA TYR A 261 8.72 -17.10 9.70
C TYR A 261 10.13 -17.71 9.72
N ASN A 262 10.46 -18.49 10.75
CA ASN A 262 11.75 -19.19 10.81
C ASN A 262 11.87 -20.26 9.72
N GLN A 263 10.80 -21.03 9.46
CA GLN A 263 10.77 -21.99 8.34
C GLN A 263 11.04 -21.30 6.99
N TYR A 264 10.38 -20.17 6.71
CA TYR A 264 10.60 -19.38 5.50
C TYR A 264 12.07 -18.92 5.37
N LYS A 265 12.62 -18.36 6.46
CA LYS A 265 14.02 -17.92 6.54
C LYS A 265 15.03 -19.05 6.28
N GLU A 266 14.74 -20.26 6.77
CA GLU A 266 15.62 -21.42 6.62
C GLU A 266 15.51 -22.09 5.24
N LYS A 267 14.30 -22.18 4.65
CA LYS A 267 14.07 -22.89 3.39
C LYS A 267 14.23 -22.03 2.14
N ASN A 268 13.85 -20.75 2.21
CA ASN A 268 13.73 -19.88 1.03
C ASN A 268 14.67 -18.67 1.10
N LYS A 269 15.89 -18.87 1.61
CA LYS A 269 16.86 -17.80 1.94
C LYS A 269 17.01 -16.71 0.87
N THR A 270 17.03 -17.08 -0.41
CA THR A 270 17.17 -16.11 -1.53
C THR A 270 15.95 -15.19 -1.66
N ASP A 271 14.73 -15.72 -1.58
CA ASP A 271 13.49 -14.91 -1.60
C ASP A 271 13.34 -14.14 -0.29
N PHE A 272 13.68 -14.76 0.84
CA PHE A 272 13.74 -14.10 2.16
C PHE A 272 14.60 -12.83 2.12
N ASP A 273 15.83 -12.91 1.62
CA ASP A 273 16.74 -11.77 1.56
C ASP A 273 16.20 -10.63 0.68
N ARG A 274 15.45 -10.96 -0.38
CA ARG A 274 14.78 -9.97 -1.24
C ARG A 274 13.56 -9.35 -0.58
N ALA A 275 12.78 -10.16 0.13
CA ALA A 275 11.57 -9.72 0.82
C ALA A 275 11.86 -8.74 1.96
N GLN A 276 12.99 -8.88 2.67
CA GLN A 276 13.34 -8.04 3.84
C GLN A 276 13.19 -6.53 3.58
N TYR A 277 13.59 -6.05 2.39
CA TYR A 277 13.45 -4.64 2.05
C TYR A 277 11.97 -4.22 1.93
N TRP A 278 11.16 -5.00 1.22
CA TRP A 278 9.74 -4.71 1.00
C TRP A 278 8.89 -4.91 2.28
N ASP A 279 9.20 -5.96 3.06
CA ASP A 279 8.60 -6.23 4.38
C ASP A 279 8.82 -5.04 5.34
N ARG A 280 9.93 -4.31 5.16
CA ARG A 280 10.26 -3.08 5.88
C ARG A 280 9.59 -1.85 5.29
N THR A 281 9.75 -1.57 3.99
CA THR A 281 9.33 -0.29 3.39
C THR A 281 7.83 -0.23 3.13
N GLU A 282 7.31 -1.13 2.32
CA GLU A 282 5.89 -1.19 1.94
C GLU A 282 5.05 -1.70 3.09
N GLY A 283 5.53 -2.71 3.81
CA GLY A 283 4.83 -3.26 4.98
C GLY A 283 4.60 -2.24 6.09
N THR A 284 5.58 -1.36 6.37
CA THR A 284 5.39 -0.29 7.37
C THR A 284 4.54 0.87 6.83
N ALA A 285 4.57 1.13 5.52
CA ALA A 285 3.69 2.12 4.88
C ALA A 285 2.22 1.62 4.86
N GLN A 286 1.98 0.34 4.58
CA GLN A 286 0.69 -0.33 4.69
C GLN A 286 0.16 -0.35 6.13
N TYR A 287 1.03 -0.47 7.14
CA TYR A 287 0.65 -0.23 8.54
C TYR A 287 0.14 1.20 8.76
N LEU A 288 0.82 2.22 8.21
CA LEU A 288 0.37 3.61 8.28
C LEU A 288 -0.99 3.78 7.59
N GLU A 289 -1.19 3.19 6.41
CA GLU A 289 -2.47 3.18 5.68
C GLU A 289 -3.60 2.64 6.57
N LEU A 290 -3.42 1.44 7.15
CA LEU A 290 -4.44 0.76 7.95
C LEU A 290 -4.78 1.54 9.23
N MET A 291 -3.77 1.99 9.98
CA MET A 291 -3.99 2.73 11.22
C MET A 291 -4.63 4.09 10.94
N THR A 292 -4.18 4.80 9.91
CA THR A 292 -4.80 6.06 9.45
C THR A 292 -6.26 5.84 9.10
N SER A 293 -6.56 4.81 8.31
CA SER A 293 -7.91 4.43 7.91
C SER A 293 -8.82 4.26 9.13
N ILE A 294 -8.40 3.43 10.08
CA ILE A 294 -9.14 3.16 11.32
C ILE A 294 -9.40 4.47 12.10
N TYR A 295 -8.38 5.31 12.33
CA TYR A 295 -8.55 6.55 13.11
C TYR A 295 -9.35 7.66 12.41
N THR A 296 -9.42 7.67 11.08
CA THR A 296 -9.91 8.83 10.31
C THR A 296 -11.20 8.59 9.52
N TYR A 297 -11.51 7.35 9.13
CA TYR A 297 -12.69 7.05 8.31
C TYR A 297 -13.95 6.77 9.14
N PHE A 298 -13.82 6.44 10.44
CA PHE A 298 -14.94 6.13 11.32
C PHE A 298 -15.05 7.04 12.57
N PRO A 299 -14.91 8.37 12.45
CA PRO A 299 -14.78 9.28 13.61
C PRO A 299 -16.01 9.30 14.53
N GLU A 300 -17.17 8.86 14.04
CA GLU A 300 -18.42 8.77 14.81
C GLU A 300 -18.60 7.45 15.56
N GLN A 301 -17.85 6.40 15.17
CA GLN A 301 -17.96 5.04 15.71
C GLN A 301 -16.73 4.65 16.53
N LEU A 302 -15.55 5.11 16.14
CA LEU A 302 -14.27 4.82 16.80
C LEU A 302 -13.82 6.05 17.59
N LYS A 303 -14.23 6.11 18.86
CA LYS A 303 -14.00 7.27 19.74
C LYS A 303 -12.98 7.01 20.82
N THR A 304 -12.87 5.76 21.27
CA THR A 304 -11.99 5.32 22.35
C THR A 304 -10.92 4.37 21.82
N ASP A 305 -9.82 4.23 22.57
CA ASP A 305 -8.78 3.26 22.23
C ASP A 305 -9.32 1.80 22.31
N GLU A 306 -10.40 1.53 23.05
CA GLU A 306 -11.09 0.23 23.03
C GLU A 306 -11.81 -0.02 21.69
N ASP A 307 -12.48 1.00 21.13
CA ASP A 307 -13.13 0.90 19.82
C ASP A 307 -12.10 0.64 18.72
N ILE A 308 -10.97 1.37 18.76
CA ILE A 308 -9.83 1.17 17.85
C ILE A 308 -9.31 -0.27 17.95
N ASN A 309 -9.13 -0.79 19.17
CA ASN A 309 -8.72 -2.19 19.38
C ASN A 309 -9.75 -3.20 18.84
N LYS A 310 -11.06 -2.92 18.92
CA LYS A 310 -12.11 -3.75 18.31
C LYS A 310 -12.09 -3.69 16.78
N ALA A 311 -11.82 -2.52 16.19
CA ALA A 311 -11.67 -2.37 14.75
C ALA A 311 -10.43 -3.13 14.22
N ILE A 312 -9.31 -3.07 14.93
CA ILE A 312 -8.09 -3.85 14.63
C ILE A 312 -8.38 -5.36 14.69
N GLN A 313 -9.07 -5.85 15.73
CA GLN A 313 -9.49 -7.26 15.80
C GLN A 313 -10.40 -7.67 14.65
N SER A 314 -11.32 -6.79 14.24
CA SER A 314 -12.16 -7.01 13.06
C SER A 314 -11.38 -7.00 11.74
N LEU A 315 -10.23 -6.32 11.65
CA LEU A 315 -9.37 -6.38 10.47
C LEU A 315 -8.81 -7.80 10.28
N GLY A 316 -8.40 -8.46 11.37
CA GLY A 316 -7.98 -9.87 11.36
C GLY A 316 -9.05 -10.83 10.81
N LYS A 317 -10.34 -10.50 10.99
CA LYS A 317 -11.47 -11.26 10.43
C LYS A 317 -11.67 -11.06 8.93
N GLN A 318 -11.16 -9.98 8.33
CA GLN A 318 -11.33 -9.66 6.90
C GLN A 318 -10.27 -10.33 6.01
N THR A 319 -10.17 -11.66 6.09
CA THR A 319 -9.19 -12.44 5.30
C THR A 319 -9.36 -12.30 3.78
N GLN A 320 -10.58 -12.05 3.29
CA GLN A 320 -10.86 -12.04 1.84
C GLN A 320 -10.19 -10.92 1.03
N SER A 321 -9.59 -9.87 1.62
CA SER A 321 -8.73 -8.92 0.91
C SER A 321 -7.25 -9.26 1.10
N TYR A 322 -6.81 -9.38 2.36
CA TYR A 322 -5.40 -9.47 2.75
C TYR A 322 -4.78 -10.87 2.58
N THR A 323 -5.55 -11.88 2.18
CA THR A 323 -5.00 -13.20 1.78
C THR A 323 -5.17 -13.47 0.28
N LYS A 324 -5.31 -12.44 -0.56
CA LYS A 324 -5.32 -12.54 -2.04
C LYS A 324 -4.02 -12.11 -2.69
N SER A 325 -3.17 -11.40 -1.96
CA SER A 325 -1.80 -11.05 -2.34
C SER A 325 -1.03 -12.31 -2.71
N ALA A 326 -0.34 -12.28 -3.85
CA ALA A 326 0.53 -13.35 -4.32
C ALA A 326 1.72 -12.72 -5.02
N GLY A 327 2.92 -13.03 -4.55
CA GLY A 327 4.18 -12.46 -5.00
C GLY A 327 4.91 -11.71 -3.89
N THR A 328 6.25 -11.73 -3.94
CA THR A 328 7.12 -11.28 -2.83
C THR A 328 6.80 -9.85 -2.38
N VAL A 329 6.59 -8.93 -3.33
CA VAL A 329 6.33 -7.52 -3.02
C VAL A 329 4.91 -7.35 -2.49
N ASP A 330 3.89 -7.92 -3.16
CA ASP A 330 2.49 -7.80 -2.72
C ASP A 330 2.28 -8.41 -1.32
N GLU A 331 2.84 -9.59 -1.06
CA GLU A 331 2.83 -10.25 0.25
C GLU A 331 3.57 -9.44 1.34
N SER A 332 4.49 -8.57 0.97
CA SER A 332 5.29 -7.78 1.92
C SER A 332 4.51 -6.62 2.55
N TYR A 333 3.51 -6.09 1.84
CA TYR A 333 2.55 -5.15 2.40
C TYR A 333 1.85 -5.79 3.62
N ASP A 334 1.37 -7.03 3.45
CA ASP A 334 0.64 -7.75 4.49
C ASP A 334 1.56 -8.22 5.65
N VAL A 335 2.69 -8.87 5.35
CA VAL A 335 3.60 -9.39 6.40
C VAL A 335 4.12 -8.28 7.29
N GLY A 336 4.63 -7.18 6.71
CA GLY A 336 5.15 -6.07 7.50
C GLY A 336 4.07 -5.30 8.25
N ALA A 337 2.88 -5.12 7.65
CA ALA A 337 1.79 -4.41 8.31
C ALA A 337 1.22 -5.18 9.50
N MET A 338 0.94 -6.47 9.34
CA MET A 338 0.35 -7.28 10.42
C MET A 338 1.37 -7.49 11.55
N ALA A 339 2.66 -7.67 11.24
CA ALA A 339 3.71 -7.68 12.26
C ALA A 339 3.82 -6.33 13.01
N SER A 340 3.67 -5.19 12.32
CA SER A 340 3.66 -3.85 12.94
C SER A 340 2.47 -3.64 13.89
N ILE A 341 1.28 -4.13 13.53
CA ILE A 341 0.09 -4.11 14.39
C ILE A 341 0.31 -4.95 15.66
N LEU A 342 0.94 -6.12 15.55
CA LEU A 342 1.29 -6.93 16.71
C LEU A 342 2.36 -6.26 17.57
N LEU A 343 3.36 -5.61 16.98
CA LEU A 343 4.39 -4.89 17.71
C LEU A 343 3.86 -3.73 18.56
N ASP A 344 2.82 -3.01 18.12
CA ASP A 344 2.17 -1.97 18.94
C ASP A 344 1.62 -2.52 20.27
N ARG A 345 1.30 -3.82 20.35
CA ARG A 345 0.87 -4.49 21.59
C ARG A 345 2.03 -4.92 22.49
N TYR A 346 3.17 -5.29 21.90
CA TYR A 346 4.25 -5.98 22.63
C TYR A 346 5.47 -5.10 22.91
N ASP A 347 5.83 -4.19 22.01
CA ASP A 347 7.06 -3.37 22.13
C ASP A 347 6.83 -1.95 21.62
N SER A 348 6.39 -1.03 22.50
CA SER A 348 6.18 0.38 22.15
C SER A 348 7.43 1.12 21.63
N SER A 349 8.63 0.52 21.73
CA SER A 349 9.86 1.07 21.17
C SER A 349 10.18 0.63 19.72
N TRP A 350 9.38 -0.26 19.13
CA TRP A 350 9.67 -0.91 17.84
C TRP A 350 9.96 0.07 16.71
N LYS A 351 9.16 1.13 16.59
CA LYS A 351 9.30 2.18 15.56
C LYS A 351 10.69 2.83 15.62
N ASN A 352 11.14 3.17 16.83
CA ASN A 352 12.46 3.77 17.06
C ASN A 352 13.64 2.80 16.80
N LYS A 353 13.41 1.48 16.81
CA LYS A 353 14.40 0.47 16.41
C LYS A 353 14.45 0.36 14.89
N LEU A 354 13.29 0.23 14.23
CA LEU A 354 13.17 0.10 12.78
C LEU A 354 13.85 1.24 12.01
N MET A 355 13.72 2.48 12.51
CA MET A 355 14.33 3.67 11.89
C MET A 355 15.87 3.68 11.94
N LYS A 356 16.50 2.89 12.80
CA LYS A 356 17.94 2.94 13.10
C LYS A 356 18.79 1.84 12.47
N ASP A 357 18.16 0.82 11.90
CA ASP A 357 18.83 -0.27 11.19
C ASP A 357 18.08 -0.61 9.90
N LYS A 358 18.77 -0.48 8.77
CA LYS A 358 18.26 -0.81 7.44
C LYS A 358 17.95 -2.28 7.21
N ASN A 359 18.52 -3.18 8.03
CA ASN A 359 18.33 -4.64 7.93
C ASN A 359 17.23 -5.16 8.86
N THR A 360 16.68 -4.31 9.74
CA THR A 360 15.60 -4.67 10.65
C THR A 360 14.24 -4.50 9.96
N THR A 361 13.36 -5.49 10.11
CA THR A 361 11.96 -5.47 9.61
C THR A 361 10.97 -5.55 10.79
N PRO A 362 9.68 -5.21 10.61
CA PRO A 362 8.68 -5.37 11.68
C PRO A 362 8.60 -6.82 12.20
N ILE A 363 8.65 -7.82 11.30
CA ILE A 363 8.60 -9.21 11.74
C ILE A 363 9.89 -9.68 12.42
N SER A 364 11.07 -9.14 12.05
CA SER A 364 12.31 -9.46 12.76
C SER A 364 12.31 -8.90 14.19
N LEU A 365 11.76 -7.69 14.40
CA LEU A 365 11.56 -7.13 15.75
C LEU A 365 10.58 -7.95 16.59
N LEU A 366 9.51 -8.46 15.97
CA LEU A 366 8.55 -9.33 16.66
C LEU A 366 9.20 -10.66 17.07
N ALA A 367 10.01 -11.25 16.19
CA ALA A 367 10.82 -12.43 16.49
C ALA A 367 11.81 -12.17 17.64
N ASP A 368 12.52 -11.04 17.61
CA ASP A 368 13.48 -10.65 18.64
C ASP A 368 12.83 -10.41 20.02
N TYR A 369 11.61 -9.86 20.05
CA TYR A 369 10.84 -9.72 21.28
C TYR A 369 10.56 -11.09 21.93
N PHE A 370 10.18 -12.09 21.12
CA PHE A 370 9.84 -13.44 21.58
C PHE A 370 11.01 -14.44 21.57
N ARG A 371 12.25 -14.02 21.28
CA ARG A 371 13.44 -14.90 21.12
C ARG A 371 13.79 -15.85 22.28
N LYS A 372 13.18 -15.66 23.46
CA LYS A 372 13.36 -16.52 24.66
C LYS A 372 12.22 -17.54 24.83
N GLU A 373 11.13 -17.40 24.10
CA GLU A 373 10.01 -18.34 24.11
C GLU A 373 10.38 -19.60 23.32
N LYS A 374 9.81 -20.73 23.70
CA LYS A 374 9.86 -21.93 22.87
C LYS A 374 8.80 -21.83 21.78
N LEU A 375 9.23 -21.77 20.53
CA LEU A 375 8.33 -21.82 19.38
C LEU A 375 7.69 -23.22 19.24
N PRO A 376 6.46 -23.33 18.73
CA PRO A 376 5.89 -24.60 18.29
C PRO A 376 6.65 -25.16 17.08
N ALA A 377 6.33 -26.39 16.69
CA ALA A 377 6.79 -26.93 15.41
C ALA A 377 6.06 -26.21 14.26
N TYR A 378 6.75 -26.01 13.13
CA TYR A 378 6.08 -25.59 11.90
C TYR A 378 5.17 -26.71 11.41
N GLU A 379 3.91 -26.37 11.13
CA GLU A 379 2.92 -27.24 10.50
C GLU A 379 2.61 -26.67 9.11
N PRO A 380 2.77 -27.43 8.01
CA PRO A 380 2.52 -26.91 6.67
C PRO A 380 1.02 -26.72 6.38
N LEU A 381 0.71 -25.81 5.46
CA LEU A 381 -0.64 -25.64 4.89
C LEU A 381 -1.27 -26.99 4.49
N ASN A 382 -2.55 -27.14 4.83
CA ASN A 382 -3.39 -28.21 4.30
C ASN A 382 -3.55 -28.09 2.77
N GLU A 383 -3.87 -29.20 2.10
CA GLU A 383 -3.94 -29.26 0.63
C GLU A 383 -5.02 -28.34 0.04
N ASP A 384 -6.13 -28.08 0.75
CA ASP A 384 -7.20 -27.18 0.28
C ASP A 384 -6.71 -25.72 0.24
N ASP A 385 -6.02 -25.26 1.28
CA ASP A 385 -5.45 -23.92 1.33
C ASP A 385 -4.29 -23.77 0.35
N LYS A 386 -3.41 -24.76 0.26
CA LYS A 386 -2.35 -24.84 -0.76
C LYS A 386 -2.92 -24.75 -2.18
N ALA A 387 -4.02 -25.45 -2.48
CA ALA A 387 -4.69 -25.35 -3.79
C ALA A 387 -5.24 -23.94 -4.07
N LYS A 388 -5.77 -23.24 -3.05
CA LYS A 388 -6.20 -21.83 -3.19
C LYS A 388 -5.03 -20.91 -3.52
N VAL A 389 -3.89 -21.06 -2.83
CA VAL A 389 -2.67 -20.26 -3.09
C VAL A 389 -2.11 -20.53 -4.48
N LEU A 390 -2.03 -21.79 -4.91
CA LEU A 390 -1.60 -22.15 -6.26
C LEU A 390 -2.50 -21.51 -7.34
N LYS A 391 -3.81 -21.43 -7.10
CA LYS A 391 -4.74 -20.70 -7.96
C LYS A 391 -4.48 -19.19 -7.95
N GLN A 392 -4.22 -18.59 -6.80
CA GLN A 392 -3.88 -17.16 -6.68
C GLN A 392 -2.61 -16.81 -7.44
N ILE A 393 -1.55 -17.61 -7.31
CA ILE A 393 -0.30 -17.48 -8.07
C ILE A 393 -0.59 -17.56 -9.58
N SER A 394 -1.39 -18.55 -10.02
CA SER A 394 -1.77 -18.70 -11.44
C SER A 394 -2.56 -17.50 -11.96
N ASP A 395 -3.52 -16.98 -11.20
CA ASP A 395 -4.33 -15.84 -11.61
C ASP A 395 -3.50 -14.54 -11.61
N LYS A 396 -2.58 -14.35 -10.67
CA LYS A 396 -1.62 -13.24 -10.66
C LYS A 396 -0.64 -13.29 -11.83
N LYS A 397 -0.11 -14.48 -12.18
CA LYS A 397 0.71 -14.66 -13.39
C LYS A 397 -0.03 -14.17 -14.64
N LYS A 398 -1.32 -14.51 -14.80
CA LYS A 398 -2.16 -14.04 -15.92
C LYS A 398 -2.34 -12.53 -15.92
N GLU A 399 -2.62 -11.92 -14.75
CA GLU A 399 -2.73 -10.44 -14.62
C GLU A 399 -1.44 -9.76 -15.08
N ILE A 400 -0.28 -10.22 -14.61
CA ILE A 400 1.03 -9.66 -14.98
C ILE A 400 1.31 -9.87 -16.48
N VAL A 401 1.00 -11.03 -17.05
CA VAL A 401 1.16 -11.29 -18.49
C VAL A 401 0.32 -10.33 -19.34
N ILE A 402 -0.93 -10.04 -18.94
CA ILE A 402 -1.79 -9.07 -19.66
C ILE A 402 -1.13 -7.68 -19.62
N TYR A 403 -0.79 -7.18 -18.44
CA TYR A 403 -0.14 -5.87 -18.28
C TYR A 403 1.21 -5.76 -19.01
N GLN A 404 2.02 -6.83 -19.00
CA GLN A 404 3.28 -6.86 -19.73
C GLN A 404 3.07 -6.86 -21.25
N LYS A 405 2.02 -7.50 -21.77
CA LYS A 405 1.65 -7.46 -23.20
C LYS A 405 1.17 -6.07 -23.62
N GLU A 406 0.38 -5.39 -22.79
CA GLU A 406 -0.02 -3.99 -23.02
C GLU A 406 1.21 -3.06 -23.04
N SER A 407 2.11 -3.21 -22.06
CA SER A 407 3.38 -2.47 -21.99
C SER A 407 4.27 -2.74 -23.23
N LEU A 408 4.31 -3.99 -23.70
CA LEU A 408 5.06 -4.39 -24.90
C LEU A 408 4.53 -3.74 -26.18
N VAL A 409 3.20 -3.60 -26.31
CA VAL A 409 2.57 -2.89 -27.44
C VAL A 409 2.97 -1.41 -27.42
N GLN A 410 2.97 -0.77 -26.25
CA GLN A 410 3.37 0.63 -26.11
C GLN A 410 4.86 0.84 -26.41
N LEU A 411 5.76 0.02 -25.86
CA LEU A 411 7.20 0.07 -26.18
C LEU A 411 7.49 -0.13 -27.68
N LYS A 412 6.77 -1.03 -28.35
CA LYS A 412 6.90 -1.24 -29.80
C LYS A 412 6.42 -0.04 -30.61
N LYS A 413 5.39 0.68 -30.15
CA LYS A 413 4.93 1.94 -30.75
C LYS A 413 5.95 3.07 -30.54
N GLU A 414 6.57 3.14 -29.37
CA GLU A 414 7.65 4.09 -29.07
C GLU A 414 8.90 3.82 -29.92
N LEU A 415 9.27 2.54 -30.11
CA LEU A 415 10.38 2.15 -30.98
C LEU A 415 10.14 2.55 -32.45
N GLN A 416 8.90 2.42 -32.94
CA GLN A 416 8.51 2.89 -34.29
C GLN A 416 8.60 4.42 -34.44
N GLY A 417 8.31 5.17 -33.37
CA GLY A 417 8.39 6.63 -33.33
C GLY A 417 9.76 7.20 -32.96
N ALA A 418 10.71 6.36 -32.54
CA ALA A 418 12.05 6.82 -32.16
C ALA A 418 12.84 7.29 -33.39
N GLU A 419 13.55 8.41 -33.25
CA GLU A 419 14.47 8.91 -34.27
C GLU A 419 15.94 8.66 -33.89
N ASP A 420 16.28 8.76 -32.60
CA ASP A 420 17.64 8.56 -32.08
C ASP A 420 18.04 7.08 -32.03
N ALA A 421 19.27 6.77 -32.47
CA ALA A 421 19.79 5.41 -32.54
C ALA A 421 20.05 4.79 -31.15
N THR A 422 20.43 5.61 -30.16
CA THR A 422 20.65 5.16 -28.77
C THR A 422 19.32 4.81 -28.13
N GLN A 423 18.28 5.64 -28.35
CA GLN A 423 16.92 5.38 -27.90
C GLN A 423 16.37 4.07 -28.49
N LYS A 424 16.60 3.82 -29.79
CA LYS A 424 16.23 2.55 -30.44
C LYS A 424 16.90 1.35 -29.79
N GLU A 425 18.22 1.38 -29.61
CA GLU A 425 18.96 0.28 -29.00
C GLU A 425 18.50 -0.02 -27.57
N MET A 426 18.14 1.01 -26.78
CA MET A 426 17.58 0.84 -25.44
C MET A 426 16.18 0.19 -25.49
N LEU A 427 15.28 0.70 -26.34
CA LEU A 427 13.92 0.16 -26.48
C LEU A 427 13.92 -1.28 -27.00
N GLU A 428 14.78 -1.62 -27.97
CA GLU A 428 14.96 -2.99 -28.46
C GLU A 428 15.42 -3.96 -27.35
N LYS A 429 16.36 -3.54 -26.51
CA LYS A 429 16.81 -4.32 -25.34
C LYS A 429 15.70 -4.50 -24.31
N GLU A 430 14.91 -3.47 -24.04
CA GLU A 430 13.79 -3.55 -23.10
C GLU A 430 12.67 -4.45 -23.63
N ILE A 431 12.32 -4.33 -24.92
CA ILE A 431 11.36 -5.20 -25.63
C ILE A 431 11.80 -6.67 -25.53
N ALA A 432 13.05 -6.99 -25.87
CA ALA A 432 13.56 -8.37 -25.81
C ALA A 432 13.58 -8.93 -24.38
N ALA A 433 13.90 -8.10 -23.38
CA ALA A 433 13.84 -8.48 -21.97
C ALA A 433 12.39 -8.73 -21.50
N LEU A 434 11.44 -7.92 -21.95
CA LEU A 434 10.02 -8.05 -21.61
C LEU A 434 9.37 -9.27 -22.28
N GLU A 435 9.68 -9.54 -23.55
CA GLU A 435 9.22 -10.76 -24.25
C GLU A 435 9.71 -12.03 -23.55
N LYS A 436 10.97 -12.05 -23.10
CA LYS A 436 11.52 -13.16 -22.32
C LYS A 436 10.81 -13.34 -20.97
N ARG A 437 10.41 -12.25 -20.30
CA ARG A 437 9.64 -12.29 -19.04
C ARG A 437 8.23 -12.83 -19.25
N ILE A 438 7.53 -12.38 -20.29
CA ILE A 438 6.19 -12.87 -20.66
C ILE A 438 6.25 -14.39 -20.90
N ALA A 439 7.19 -14.85 -21.74
CA ALA A 439 7.34 -16.27 -22.06
C ALA A 439 7.70 -17.14 -20.83
N ALA A 440 8.39 -16.57 -19.83
CA ALA A 440 8.69 -17.27 -18.58
C ALA A 440 7.49 -17.35 -17.62
N LEU A 441 6.56 -16.38 -17.67
CA LEU A 441 5.33 -16.37 -16.86
C LEU A 441 4.21 -17.23 -17.46
N GLU A 442 4.20 -17.42 -18.78
CA GLU A 442 3.24 -18.28 -19.49
C GLU A 442 3.59 -19.78 -19.40
N LYS A 443 4.76 -20.12 -18.86
CA LYS A 443 5.25 -21.48 -18.61
C LYS A 443 5.03 -21.93 -17.16
#